data_AF-A0A7Y8GWB0-F1
#
_entry.id   AF-A0A7Y8GWB0-F1
#
_cell.length_a   1.000
_cell.length_b   1.000
_cell.length_c   1.000
_cell.angle_alpha   90.00
_cell.angle_beta   90.00
_cell.angle_gamma   90.00
#
_symmetry.space_group_name_H-M   'P 1'
#
loop_
_entity.id
_entity.type
_entity.pdbx_description
1 polymer ?
#
loop_
_entity_poly.entity_id
_entity_poly.type
_entity_poly.pdbx_seq_one_letter_code
_entity_poly.pdbx_strand_id
1 'polypeptide(L)'
;MDRDYMQERHRRRETQPHRGETNGWTPLKIIGWTAVIGTAVFFSAKYFIRLSFGIPFPLPGQVLWYINPPVAAGSKLTIKAPLMGDELYAVSIDEAGTGRRIGLVPLRKGEVARLTIPLGAYHFLFASGTTWYGPIELFGVTGKRSKTTAPLHFYRVGNQTLEHTIDLTQRVNGNLPTRALIPFEK
;
A
#
# COMPACT_ATOMS: atom_id res chain seq x y z
N MET A 1 -47.84 -4.64 -82.19
CA MET A 1 -47.89 -5.95 -81.51
C MET A 1 -46.52 -6.57 -81.76
N ASP A 2 -45.58 -6.66 -80.83
CA ASP A 2 -45.60 -6.54 -79.36
C ASP A 2 -44.29 -5.89 -78.88
N ARG A 3 -44.41 -4.86 -78.03
CA ARG A 3 -43.29 -4.28 -77.27
C ARG A 3 -43.18 -4.87 -75.85
N ASP A 4 -44.01 -5.86 -75.52
CA ASP A 4 -44.23 -6.30 -74.14
C ASP A 4 -43.43 -7.54 -73.71
N TYR A 5 -42.65 -8.16 -74.59
CA TYR A 5 -41.91 -9.39 -74.24
C TYR A 5 -40.52 -9.17 -73.62
N MET A 6 -40.08 -7.91 -73.44
CA MET A 6 -38.74 -7.57 -72.93
C MET A 6 -38.74 -6.82 -71.58
N GLN A 7 -39.87 -6.75 -70.87
CA GLN A 7 -39.93 -6.14 -69.52
C GLN A 7 -39.94 -7.17 -68.37
N GLU A 8 -40.14 -8.47 -68.65
CA GLU A 8 -40.36 -9.45 -67.58
C GLU A 8 -39.07 -10.10 -67.01
N ARG A 9 -37.89 -9.88 -67.62
CA ARG A 9 -36.61 -10.41 -67.10
C ARG A 9 -35.82 -9.47 -66.19
N HIS A 10 -36.24 -8.22 -66.05
CA HIS A 10 -35.57 -7.24 -65.17
C HIS A 10 -36.25 -7.05 -63.81
N ARG A 11 -37.28 -7.84 -63.48
CA ARG A 11 -38.05 -7.72 -62.22
C ARG A 11 -37.87 -8.87 -61.22
N ARG A 12 -36.81 -9.69 -61.37
CA ARG A 12 -36.46 -10.77 -60.43
C ARG A 12 -34.97 -10.77 -60.04
N ARG A 13 -34.41 -9.59 -59.79
CA ARG A 13 -33.21 -9.41 -58.99
C ARG A 13 -33.37 -8.12 -58.21
N GLU A 14 -33.83 -8.24 -56.97
CA GLU A 14 -33.61 -7.32 -55.84
C GLU A 14 -34.76 -7.45 -54.85
N THR A 15 -34.67 -8.45 -53.99
CA THR A 15 -35.07 -8.30 -52.59
C THR A 15 -34.33 -9.35 -51.77
N GLN A 16 -33.01 -9.28 -51.82
CA GLN A 16 -32.21 -9.79 -50.73
C GLN A 16 -32.01 -8.59 -49.81
N PRO A 17 -32.69 -8.50 -48.65
CA PRO A 17 -32.37 -7.45 -47.71
C PRO A 17 -30.91 -7.68 -47.34
N HIS A 18 -30.08 -6.71 -47.71
CA HIS A 18 -28.75 -6.58 -47.17
C HIS A 18 -28.88 -6.73 -45.66
N ARG A 19 -28.36 -7.85 -45.15
CA ARG A 19 -28.04 -8.05 -43.75
C ARG A 19 -26.91 -7.08 -43.45
N GLY A 20 -27.27 -5.80 -43.34
CA GLY A 20 -26.46 -4.80 -42.69
C GLY A 20 -26.40 -5.24 -41.24
N GLU A 21 -25.39 -6.05 -40.94
CA GLU A 21 -24.91 -6.24 -39.59
C GLU A 21 -24.33 -4.90 -39.17
N THR A 22 -25.22 -3.96 -38.87
CA THR A 22 -24.87 -2.74 -38.19
C THR A 22 -24.41 -3.20 -36.82
N ASN A 23 -23.09 -3.31 -36.67
CA ASN A 23 -22.42 -3.37 -35.37
C ASN A 23 -22.53 -2.00 -34.69
N GLY A 24 -23.74 -1.42 -34.72
CA GLY A 24 -24.15 -0.23 -34.04
C GLY A 24 -24.42 -0.64 -32.61
N TRP A 25 -23.59 -0.15 -31.71
CA TRP A 25 -23.76 -0.36 -30.28
C TRP A 25 -25.17 0.09 -29.90
N THR A 26 -25.99 -0.86 -29.42
CA THR A 26 -27.28 -0.52 -28.83
C THR A 26 -27.05 0.48 -27.69
N PRO A 27 -27.96 1.45 -27.46
CA PRO A 27 -27.75 2.48 -26.43
C PRO A 27 -27.48 1.88 -25.04
N LEU A 28 -28.00 0.68 -24.74
CA LEU A 28 -27.67 -0.09 -23.55
C LEU A 28 -26.19 -0.52 -23.44
N LYS A 29 -25.54 -0.87 -24.56
CA LYS A 29 -24.10 -1.20 -24.58
C LYS A 29 -23.23 0.04 -24.37
N ILE A 30 -23.64 1.19 -24.91
CA ILE A 30 -22.94 2.47 -24.69
C ILE A 30 -22.99 2.87 -23.22
N ILE A 31 -24.15 2.74 -22.56
CA ILE A 31 -24.31 3.01 -21.12
C ILE A 31 -23.46 2.05 -20.28
N GLY A 32 -23.38 0.77 -20.65
CA GLY A 32 -22.52 -0.19 -19.97
C GLY A 32 -21.04 0.18 -20.06
N TRP A 33 -20.55 0.58 -21.23
CA TRP A 33 -19.15 0.96 -21.41
C TRP A 33 -18.81 2.33 -20.85
N THR A 34 -19.71 3.33 -20.87
CA THR A 34 -19.46 4.62 -20.21
C THR A 34 -19.46 4.47 -18.69
N ALA A 35 -20.27 3.55 -18.14
CA ALA A 35 -20.17 3.19 -16.73
C ALA A 35 -18.81 2.54 -16.43
N VAL A 36 -18.36 1.55 -17.21
CA VAL A 36 -17.06 0.89 -16.99
C VAL A 36 -15.88 1.86 -17.16
N ILE A 37 -15.86 2.66 -18.22
CA ILE A 37 -14.82 3.67 -18.47
C ILE A 37 -14.89 4.76 -17.42
N GLY A 38 -16.08 5.25 -17.06
CA GLY A 38 -16.26 6.23 -15.99
C GLY A 38 -15.76 5.71 -14.64
N THR A 39 -15.98 4.42 -14.35
CA THR A 39 -15.48 3.77 -13.14
C THR A 39 -13.97 3.60 -13.21
N ALA A 40 -13.42 3.18 -14.35
CA ALA A 40 -11.98 3.06 -14.55
C ALA A 40 -11.26 4.42 -14.46
N VAL A 41 -11.83 5.47 -15.07
CA VAL A 41 -11.36 6.87 -14.99
C VAL A 41 -11.51 7.40 -13.57
N PHE A 42 -12.59 7.10 -12.85
CA PHE A 42 -12.75 7.50 -11.46
C PHE A 42 -11.75 6.80 -10.54
N PHE A 43 -11.52 5.50 -10.71
CA PHE A 43 -10.50 4.77 -9.94
C PHE A 43 -9.08 5.23 -10.29
N SER A 44 -8.78 5.46 -11.57
CA SER A 44 -7.48 5.97 -11.99
C SER A 44 -7.29 7.43 -11.58
N ALA A 45 -8.27 8.31 -11.73
CA ALA A 45 -8.22 9.67 -11.21
C ALA A 45 -8.14 9.69 -9.68
N LYS A 46 -8.85 8.83 -8.94
CA LYS A 46 -8.69 8.71 -7.48
C LYS A 46 -7.29 8.22 -7.12
N TYR A 47 -6.70 7.32 -7.92
CA TYR A 47 -5.31 6.90 -7.77
C TYR A 47 -4.35 8.06 -8.04
N PHE A 48 -4.51 8.79 -9.16
CA PHE A 48 -3.68 9.92 -9.57
C PHE A 48 -3.86 11.19 -8.71
N ILE A 49 -5.05 11.46 -8.17
CA ILE A 49 -5.30 12.60 -7.27
C ILE A 49 -4.62 12.34 -5.90
N ARG A 50 -4.49 11.07 -5.48
CA ARG A 50 -3.64 10.72 -4.33
C ARG A 50 -2.15 10.86 -4.60
N LEU A 51 -1.70 10.87 -5.86
CA LEU A 51 -0.30 11.16 -6.21
C LEU A 51 0.07 12.65 -6.05
N SER A 52 -0.90 13.57 -6.05
CA SER A 52 -0.63 15.02 -6.16
C SER A 52 -0.57 15.78 -4.84
N PHE A 53 -1.10 15.23 -3.74
CA PHE A 53 -0.91 15.81 -2.40
C PHE A 53 0.18 15.01 -1.68
N GLY A 54 1.42 15.33 -2.01
CA GLY A 54 2.59 14.72 -1.37
C GLY A 54 2.58 15.02 0.13
N ILE A 55 2.08 14.07 0.93
CA ILE A 55 2.30 14.10 2.38
C ILE A 55 3.83 14.08 2.55
N PRO A 56 4.44 15.10 3.14
CA PRO A 56 5.88 15.10 3.31
C PRO A 56 6.25 13.93 4.22
N PHE A 57 7.34 13.26 3.88
CA PHE A 57 7.91 12.28 4.79
C PHE A 57 8.32 13.01 6.09
N PRO A 58 8.02 12.47 7.28
CA PRO A 58 8.32 13.15 8.53
C PRO A 58 9.80 13.53 8.67
N LEU A 59 10.07 14.52 9.51
CA LEU A 59 11.43 14.92 9.81
C LEU A 59 12.19 13.78 10.51
N PRO A 60 13.51 13.67 10.29
CA PRO A 60 14.34 12.70 11.01
C PRO A 60 14.13 12.82 12.52
N GLY A 61 14.06 11.68 13.21
CA GLY A 61 13.95 11.65 14.68
C GLY A 61 12.56 11.97 15.25
N GLN A 62 11.57 12.31 14.41
CA GLN A 62 10.19 12.52 14.86
C GLN A 62 9.45 11.19 14.96
N VAL A 63 9.31 10.64 16.17
CA VAL A 63 8.42 9.49 16.41
C VAL A 63 6.98 9.98 16.51
N LEU A 64 6.10 9.43 15.67
CA LEU A 64 4.68 9.70 15.73
C LEU A 64 4.05 8.76 16.77
N TRP A 65 3.79 9.27 17.97
CA TRP A 65 3.14 8.51 19.05
C TRP A 65 1.61 8.61 18.93
N TYR A 66 0.93 7.47 19.05
CA TYR A 66 -0.54 7.37 19.07
C TYR A 66 -1.09 7.12 20.48
N ILE A 67 -0.20 7.10 21.45
CA ILE A 67 -0.47 7.05 22.87
C ILE A 67 0.24 8.22 23.54
N ASN A 68 -0.18 8.60 24.74
CA ASN A 68 0.61 9.50 25.56
C ASN A 68 1.97 8.83 25.86
N PRO A 69 3.11 9.45 25.49
CA PRO A 69 4.41 8.83 25.67
C PRO A 69 4.69 8.65 27.17
N PRO A 70 5.08 7.44 27.64
CA PRO A 70 5.39 7.23 29.04
C PRO A 70 6.71 7.92 29.37
N VAL A 71 6.65 8.95 30.22
CA VAL A 71 7.76 9.90 30.41
C VAL A 71 8.90 9.34 31.28
N ALA A 72 8.76 8.19 31.96
CA ALA A 72 9.79 7.77 32.95
C ALA A 72 10.09 6.27 33.10
N ALA A 73 9.25 5.35 32.63
CA ALA A 73 9.37 3.92 32.98
C ALA A 73 9.61 2.98 31.79
N GLY A 74 9.94 3.50 30.61
CA GLY A 74 10.14 2.68 29.42
C GLY A 74 11.52 2.04 29.30
N SER A 75 11.65 1.16 28.31
CA SER A 75 12.91 0.59 27.86
C SER A 75 13.48 1.34 26.66
N LYS A 76 14.80 1.31 26.49
CA LYS A 76 15.44 1.90 25.31
C LYS A 76 15.36 0.96 24.12
N LEU A 77 14.94 1.51 23.00
CA LEU A 77 14.91 0.86 21.70
C LEU A 77 15.75 1.67 20.73
N THR A 78 16.73 1.02 20.11
CA THR A 78 17.52 1.57 19.00
C THR A 78 17.09 0.91 17.71
N ILE A 79 16.80 1.70 16.67
CA ILE A 79 16.48 1.22 15.34
C ILE A 79 17.50 1.80 14.37
N LYS A 80 18.17 0.95 13.60
CA LYS A 80 19.18 1.35 12.63
C LYS A 80 18.66 1.09 11.22
N ALA A 81 18.58 2.14 10.41
CA ALA A 81 18.24 2.03 9.00
C ALA A 81 19.46 1.58 8.19
N PRO A 82 19.23 0.87 7.06
CA PRO A 82 20.31 0.37 6.23
C PRO A 82 21.10 1.49 5.56
N LEU A 83 22.41 1.28 5.37
CA LEU A 83 23.26 2.17 4.58
C LEU A 83 23.04 2.00 3.07
N MET A 84 22.43 0.88 2.64
CA MET A 84 22.14 0.53 1.26
C MET A 84 20.68 0.04 1.12
N GLY A 85 20.05 0.32 -0.02
CA GLY A 85 18.68 -0.10 -0.30
C GLY A 85 17.75 1.08 -0.61
N ASP A 86 16.53 1.02 -0.10
CA ASP A 86 15.51 2.05 -0.32
C ASP A 86 15.89 3.36 0.42
N GLU A 87 15.32 4.50 0.02
CA GLU A 87 15.66 5.80 0.62
C GLU A 87 14.93 6.06 1.95
N LEU A 88 13.69 5.57 2.05
CA LEU A 88 12.80 5.84 3.18
C LEU A 88 12.36 4.54 3.85
N TYR A 89 12.29 4.60 5.18
CA TYR A 89 11.91 3.50 6.06
C TYR A 89 10.91 3.97 7.09
N ALA A 90 9.96 3.11 7.44
CA ALA A 90 9.02 3.36 8.52
C ALA A 90 8.88 2.10 9.36
N VAL A 91 9.02 2.25 10.68
CA VAL A 91 8.85 1.16 11.64
C VAL A 91 7.63 1.45 12.50
N SER A 92 6.59 0.66 12.28
CA SER A 92 5.40 0.68 13.10
C SER A 92 5.58 -0.22 14.32
N ILE A 93 5.08 0.26 15.46
CA ILE A 93 5.14 -0.41 16.75
C ILE A 93 3.70 -0.71 17.18
N ASP A 94 3.34 -1.98 17.21
CA ASP A 94 1.99 -2.45 17.50
C ASP A 94 2.01 -3.33 18.76
N GLU A 95 1.10 -3.07 19.69
CA GLU A 95 0.95 -3.85 20.93
C GLU A 95 0.53 -5.30 20.61
N ALA A 96 1.23 -6.29 21.17
CA ALA A 96 1.05 -7.69 20.78
C ALA A 96 -0.33 -8.26 21.16
N GLY A 97 -0.90 -7.84 22.30
CA GLY A 97 -2.19 -8.36 22.79
C GLY A 97 -3.41 -7.78 22.08
N THR A 98 -3.34 -6.52 21.65
CA THR A 98 -4.48 -5.78 21.08
C THR A 98 -4.32 -5.48 19.58
N GLY A 99 -3.11 -5.57 19.05
CA GLY A 99 -2.76 -5.08 17.71
C GLY A 99 -2.78 -3.55 17.60
N ARG A 100 -2.99 -2.83 18.71
CA ARG A 100 -3.10 -1.37 18.69
C ARG A 100 -1.75 -0.76 18.35
N ARG A 101 -1.75 0.09 17.32
CA ARG A 101 -0.58 0.90 16.96
C ARG A 101 -0.29 1.92 18.04
N ILE A 102 0.92 1.89 18.59
CA ILE A 102 1.35 2.82 19.64
C ILE A 102 2.31 3.88 19.11
N GLY A 103 3.06 3.58 18.05
CA GLY A 103 3.99 4.53 17.46
C GLY A 103 4.41 4.18 16.04
N LEU A 104 4.91 5.18 15.33
CA LEU A 104 5.53 5.05 14.03
C LEU A 104 6.84 5.82 14.01
N VAL A 105 7.92 5.11 13.67
CA VAL A 105 9.29 5.64 13.61
C VAL A 105 9.70 5.81 12.14
N PRO A 106 9.69 7.04 11.61
CA PRO A 106 10.19 7.37 10.28
C PRO A 106 11.72 7.48 10.31
N LEU A 107 12.37 6.89 9.31
CA LEU A 107 13.81 6.84 9.15
C LEU A 107 14.17 7.05 7.67
N ARG A 108 15.25 7.76 7.40
CA ARG A 108 15.92 7.76 6.09
C ARG A 108 17.04 6.72 6.08
N LYS A 109 17.50 6.36 4.89
CA LYS A 109 18.67 5.50 4.67
C LYS A 109 19.85 5.97 5.55
N GLY A 110 20.43 5.03 6.29
CA GLY A 110 21.56 5.24 7.21
C GLY A 110 21.23 5.93 8.53
N GLU A 111 20.00 6.37 8.77
CA GLU A 111 19.63 7.00 10.04
C GLU A 111 19.53 6.00 11.19
N VAL A 112 19.70 6.51 12.41
CA VAL A 112 19.50 5.74 13.65
C VAL A 112 18.50 6.46 14.52
N ALA A 113 17.40 5.81 14.87
CA ALA A 113 16.44 6.30 15.83
C ALA A 113 16.70 5.66 17.20
N ARG A 114 16.69 6.49 18.25
CA ARG A 114 16.75 6.05 19.64
C ARG A 114 15.52 6.58 20.34
N LEU A 115 14.73 5.69 20.93
CA LEU A 115 13.49 6.04 21.60
C LEU A 115 13.29 5.21 22.86
N THR A 116 12.45 5.74 23.75
CA THR A 116 12.00 5.03 24.95
C THR A 116 10.60 4.47 24.67
N ILE A 117 10.44 3.16 24.76
CA ILE A 117 9.17 2.45 24.56
C ILE A 117 8.62 1.97 25.90
N PRO A 118 7.30 2.02 26.15
CA PRO A 118 6.72 1.42 27.36
C PRO A 118 7.09 -0.06 27.51
N LEU A 119 7.07 -0.55 28.75
CA LEU A 119 7.24 -1.96 29.02
C LEU A 119 6.01 -2.73 28.50
N GLY A 120 6.25 -3.90 27.90
CA GLY A 120 5.21 -4.68 27.25
C GLY A 120 5.76 -5.58 26.17
N ALA A 121 4.85 -6.21 25.43
CA ALA A 121 5.17 -7.05 24.29
C ALA A 121 4.67 -6.37 23.00
N TYR A 122 5.54 -6.24 22.00
CA TYR A 122 5.23 -5.52 20.77
C TYR A 122 5.63 -6.30 19.52
N HIS A 123 4.79 -6.19 18.50
CA HIS A 123 5.16 -6.53 17.14
C HIS A 123 5.64 -5.30 16.40
N PHE A 124 6.59 -5.51 15.49
CA PHE A 124 7.12 -4.46 14.64
C PHE A 124 6.78 -4.76 13.20
N LEU A 125 6.24 -3.75 12.51
CA LEU A 125 6.08 -3.77 11.06
C LEU A 125 7.09 -2.82 10.45
N PHE A 126 7.94 -3.36 9.59
CA PHE A 126 8.94 -2.64 8.84
C PHE A 126 8.43 -2.40 7.43
N ALA A 127 8.43 -1.15 7.01
CA ALA A 127 8.10 -0.77 5.65
C ALA A 127 9.24 0.08 5.06
N SER A 128 9.48 -0.06 3.76
CA SER A 128 10.46 0.74 3.03
C SER A 128 10.01 1.03 1.61
N GLY A 129 10.50 2.13 1.04
CA GLY A 129 10.17 2.52 -0.33
C GLY A 129 10.69 3.91 -0.70
N THR A 130 10.26 4.38 -1.87
CA THR A 130 10.65 5.68 -2.42
C THR A 130 9.58 6.76 -2.19
N THR A 131 8.30 6.38 -2.20
CA THR A 131 7.18 7.32 -2.15
C THR A 131 6.37 7.12 -0.88
N TRP A 132 6.24 8.18 -0.09
CA TRP A 132 5.47 8.19 1.14
C TRP A 132 4.01 8.57 0.90
N TYR A 133 3.09 7.74 1.35
CA TYR A 133 1.63 7.91 1.25
C TYR A 133 0.98 8.19 2.61
N GLY A 134 1.79 8.45 3.66
CA GLY A 134 1.30 8.76 5.00
C GLY A 134 1.31 7.56 5.97
N PRO A 135 1.01 7.80 7.26
CA PRO A 135 1.17 6.81 8.33
C PRO A 135 0.24 5.60 8.24
N ILE A 136 -0.85 5.69 7.47
CA ILE A 136 -1.82 4.61 7.27
C ILE A 136 -1.39 3.72 6.10
N GLU A 137 -1.00 4.32 4.98
CA GLU A 137 -0.67 3.61 3.73
C GLU A 137 0.83 3.33 3.57
N LEU A 138 1.66 3.95 4.41
CA LEU A 138 3.11 3.87 4.40
C LEU A 138 3.68 4.16 3.00
N PHE A 139 4.26 3.16 2.34
CA PHE A 139 4.85 3.29 1.00
C PHE A 139 3.94 2.75 -0.13
N GLY A 140 2.64 2.59 0.16
CA GLY A 140 1.66 2.09 -0.80
C GLY A 140 1.96 0.66 -1.26
N VAL A 141 1.46 0.31 -2.45
CA VAL A 141 1.62 -1.02 -3.07
C VAL A 141 3.02 -1.28 -3.61
N THR A 142 3.78 -0.21 -3.89
CA THR A 142 5.16 -0.28 -4.37
C THR A 142 6.17 -0.49 -3.23
N GLY A 143 5.73 -0.26 -1.99
CA GLY A 143 6.56 -0.42 -0.80
C GLY A 143 6.78 -1.87 -0.40
N LYS A 144 7.95 -2.15 0.17
CA LYS A 144 8.25 -3.45 0.78
C LYS A 144 7.76 -3.44 2.22
N ARG A 145 7.15 -4.54 2.68
CA ARG A 145 6.69 -4.70 4.07
C ARG A 145 7.11 -6.03 4.67
N SER A 146 7.42 -6.03 5.96
CA SER A 146 7.70 -7.23 6.74
C SER A 146 7.29 -7.00 8.19
N LYS A 147 6.82 -8.03 8.88
CA LYS A 147 6.42 -7.96 10.30
C LYS A 147 7.19 -8.99 11.12
N THR A 148 7.48 -8.70 12.37
CA THR A 148 8.02 -9.69 13.32
C THR A 148 7.05 -10.86 13.50
N THR A 149 7.54 -12.10 13.45
CA THR A 149 6.72 -13.30 13.67
C THR A 149 6.46 -13.58 15.14
N ALA A 150 7.37 -13.15 16.02
CA ALA A 150 7.22 -13.23 17.47
C ALA A 150 7.25 -11.81 18.05
N PRO A 151 6.51 -11.55 19.15
CA PRO A 151 6.56 -10.27 19.81
C PRO A 151 7.91 -10.10 20.54
N LEU A 152 8.41 -8.87 20.58
CA LEU A 152 9.57 -8.52 21.37
C LEU A 152 9.13 -8.02 22.74
N HIS A 153 9.74 -8.55 23.79
CA HIS A 153 9.39 -8.24 25.17
C HIS A 153 10.33 -7.17 25.74
N PHE A 154 9.74 -6.11 26.25
CA PHE A 154 10.40 -5.02 26.96
C PHE A 154 9.98 -5.09 28.42
N TYR A 155 10.88 -5.55 29.28
CA TYR A 155 10.66 -5.70 30.71
C TYR A 155 11.88 -5.20 31.47
N ARG A 156 11.69 -5.02 32.77
CA ARG A 156 12.73 -4.61 33.71
C ARG A 156 13.16 -5.81 34.54
N VAL A 157 14.46 -5.99 34.71
CA VAL A 157 15.04 -7.00 35.61
C VAL A 157 15.81 -6.27 36.70
N GLY A 158 15.27 -6.25 37.91
CA GLY A 158 15.81 -5.45 39.02
C GLY A 158 15.83 -3.95 38.68
N ASN A 159 17.01 -3.33 38.72
CA ASN A 159 17.21 -1.91 38.35
C ASN A 159 17.63 -1.71 36.88
N GLN A 160 17.76 -2.78 36.09
CA GLN A 160 18.18 -2.68 34.70
C GLN A 160 16.99 -2.89 33.77
N THR A 161 16.88 -2.03 32.76
CA THR A 161 15.89 -2.18 31.71
C THR A 161 16.55 -2.77 30.47
N LEU A 162 15.95 -3.82 29.90
CA LEU A 162 16.56 -4.56 28.79
C LEU A 162 16.45 -3.76 27.49
N GLU A 163 17.59 -3.23 27.03
CA GLU A 163 17.68 -2.43 25.81
C GLU A 163 17.68 -3.34 24.57
N HIS A 164 16.93 -2.95 23.54
CA HIS A 164 16.87 -3.69 22.27
C HIS A 164 17.44 -2.86 21.12
N THR A 165 18.12 -3.53 20.19
CA THR A 165 18.55 -2.94 18.92
C THR A 165 17.93 -3.71 17.76
N ILE A 166 17.21 -3.01 16.89
CA ILE A 166 16.67 -3.54 15.64
C ILE A 166 17.50 -2.98 14.49
N ASP A 167 18.17 -3.86 13.76
CA ASP A 167 18.91 -3.52 12.55
C ASP A 167 18.08 -3.86 11.32
N LEU A 168 17.74 -2.85 10.52
CA LEU A 168 16.95 -3.04 9.30
C LEU A 168 17.79 -3.60 8.13
N THR A 169 19.13 -3.58 8.22
CA THR A 169 20.02 -4.21 7.22
C THR A 169 19.92 -5.72 7.25
N GLN A 170 19.65 -6.28 8.43
CA GLN A 170 19.58 -7.71 8.67
C GLN A 170 18.12 -8.15 8.74
N ARG A 171 17.53 -8.49 7.60
CA ARG A 171 16.33 -9.33 7.58
C ARG A 171 16.75 -10.78 7.78
N VAL A 172 16.25 -11.37 8.87
CA VAL A 172 16.25 -12.80 9.21
C VAL A 172 17.64 -13.43 9.32
N ASN A 173 18.12 -13.50 10.57
CA ASN A 173 19.02 -14.49 11.20
C ASN A 173 19.98 -13.88 12.25
N GLY A 174 19.56 -12.78 12.90
CA GLY A 174 20.18 -12.24 14.10
C GLY A 174 19.08 -11.77 15.07
N ASN A 175 18.55 -12.68 15.89
CA ASN A 175 17.64 -12.44 17.03
C ASN A 175 16.21 -11.89 16.84
N LEU A 176 15.74 -11.51 15.64
CA LEU A 176 14.32 -11.16 15.43
C LEU A 176 13.71 -11.93 14.25
N PRO A 177 12.87 -12.95 14.49
CA PRO A 177 12.23 -13.67 13.40
C PRO A 177 11.15 -12.76 12.77
N THR A 178 11.15 -12.63 11.43
CA THR A 178 10.24 -11.76 10.66
C THR A 178 9.68 -12.49 9.45
N ARG A 179 8.49 -12.08 9.00
CA ARG A 179 7.78 -12.60 7.82
C ARG A 179 7.45 -11.44 6.87
N ALA A 180 7.69 -11.64 5.58
CA ALA A 180 7.30 -10.69 4.54
C ALA A 180 5.77 -10.63 4.41
N LEU A 181 5.22 -9.43 4.25
CA LEU A 181 3.78 -9.23 4.01
C LEU A 181 3.54 -8.94 2.53
N ILE A 182 2.49 -9.54 1.98
CA ILE A 182 2.01 -9.19 0.63
C ILE A 182 1.24 -7.86 0.66
N PRO A 183 1.11 -7.14 -0.47
CA PRO A 183 0.59 -5.76 -0.53
C PRO A 183 -0.84 -5.51 0.03
N PHE A 184 -1.55 -6.53 0.49
CA PHE A 184 -2.94 -6.45 0.94
C PHE A 184 -3.19 -7.05 2.34
N GLU A 185 -2.15 -7.49 3.03
CA GLU A 185 -2.25 -8.05 4.38
C GLU A 185 -2.12 -6.92 5.42
N LYS A 186 -3.08 -6.84 6.35
CA LYS A 186 -3.14 -5.82 7.42
C LYS A 186 -2.48 -6.32 8.71
#